data_AF-A0A1E3AEX2-F1
#
_entry.id   AF-A0A1E3AEX2-F1
#
_cell.length_a   1.000
_cell.length_b   1.000
_cell.length_c   1.000
_cell.angle_alpha   90.00
_cell.angle_beta   90.00
_cell.angle_gamma   90.00
#
_symmetry.space_group_name_H-M   'P 1'
#
loop_
_entity.id
_entity.type
_entity.pdbx_description
1 polymer ?
#
loop_
_entity_poly.entity_id
_entity_poly.type
_entity_poly.pdbx_seq_one_letter_code
_entity_poly.pdbx_strand_id
1 'polypeptide(L)'
;MIKIVILCIAGALILGLLLFLIIWKIRSRRFSPTKDKKSQQSELNQDLENAGFAYDGRRDIFYSRINCWQREMGYCRLYDEGAPGFNMVMHCEPVTFSYKNKRWLIELWKGQYGITTGGEIGIYNTDKEDISVKGFSGPYYESAQDQEMLPMSFKLHRNGKFLFKCNATHWWLTGFRLGEFSDPDSLSMDARIKFPDTEMLNAFVNALTNLGYQSHEYAIRRRTVTVHYTIPHSEQPVTQDNLPKAVVQTTNHNNCILYNQVTHKYKNTLDKLEYLKNMAPELYEFCMHSLYARSFYDAFSWLLELIHGGHKPHPVQPRVPCPPRPPKSCGGRRLPNRICTPQDCCCPPDPCGCRNSCGVCRPSSCCCGDTCCGRYHKPPCRLNEGCGENQNNPCDGR
;
A
#
# COMPACT_ATOMS: atom_id res chain seq x y z
N MET A 1 45.34 -38.07 -21.19
CA MET A 1 44.03 -37.83 -21.83
C MET A 1 43.10 -36.99 -20.94
N ILE A 2 42.78 -37.43 -19.72
CA ILE A 2 41.89 -36.71 -18.77
C ILE A 2 42.34 -35.25 -18.51
N LYS A 3 43.64 -35.01 -18.26
CA LYS A 3 44.17 -33.64 -18.04
C LYS A 3 43.96 -32.69 -19.24
N ILE A 4 44.06 -33.21 -20.46
CA ILE A 4 43.85 -32.42 -21.69
C ILE A 4 42.37 -32.07 -21.84
N VAL A 5 41.47 -33.02 -21.58
CA VAL A 5 40.02 -32.80 -21.59
C VAL A 5 39.62 -31.74 -20.56
N ILE A 6 40.16 -31.80 -19.33
CA ILE A 6 39.89 -30.79 -18.29
C ILE A 6 40.36 -29.40 -18.73
N LEU A 7 41.55 -29.28 -19.31
CA LEU A 7 42.07 -27.99 -19.80
C LEU A 7 41.22 -27.43 -20.96
N CYS A 8 40.75 -28.28 -21.86
CA CYS A 8 39.83 -27.86 -22.93
C CYS A 8 38.49 -27.37 -22.39
N ILE A 9 37.90 -28.08 -21.41
CA ILE A 9 36.65 -27.66 -20.74
C ILE A 9 36.86 -26.31 -20.04
N ALA A 10 37.94 -26.17 -19.26
CA ALA A 10 38.26 -24.92 -18.58
C ALA A 10 38.45 -23.76 -19.57
N GLY A 11 39.16 -23.99 -20.68
CA GLY A 11 39.32 -22.99 -21.76
C GLY A 11 38.00 -22.59 -22.40
N ALA A 12 37.11 -23.54 -22.68
CA ALA A 12 35.78 -23.27 -23.21
C ALA A 12 34.90 -22.47 -22.23
N LEU A 13 34.95 -22.79 -20.93
CA LEU A 13 34.23 -22.05 -19.88
C LEU A 13 34.73 -20.61 -19.76
N ILE A 14 36.06 -20.40 -19.80
CA ILE A 14 36.65 -19.06 -19.75
C ILE A 14 36.25 -18.24 -20.99
N LEU A 15 36.34 -18.82 -22.20
CA LEU A 15 35.92 -18.15 -23.42
C LEU A 15 34.43 -17.82 -23.41
N GLY A 16 33.60 -18.76 -22.96
CA GLY A 16 32.16 -18.55 -22.78
C GLY A 16 31.85 -17.41 -21.81
N LEU A 17 32.54 -17.36 -20.67
CA LEU A 17 32.41 -16.28 -19.69
C LEU A 17 32.85 -14.93 -20.28
N LEU A 18 33.97 -14.87 -21.00
CA LEU A 18 34.44 -13.65 -21.65
C LEU A 18 33.43 -13.15 -22.70
N LEU A 19 32.91 -14.04 -23.56
CA LEU A 19 31.89 -13.69 -24.54
C LEU A 19 30.62 -13.18 -23.86
N PHE A 20 30.18 -13.85 -22.79
CA PHE A 20 29.04 -13.41 -21.98
C PHE A 20 29.28 -12.00 -21.42
N LEU A 21 30.44 -11.74 -20.80
CA LEU A 21 30.78 -10.43 -20.26
C LEU A 21 30.85 -9.33 -21.33
N ILE A 22 31.35 -9.65 -22.53
CA ILE A 22 31.40 -8.71 -23.66
C ILE A 22 29.97 -8.38 -24.13
N ILE A 23 29.14 -9.41 -24.36
CA ILE A 23 27.74 -9.22 -24.79
C ILE A 23 26.97 -8.44 -23.73
N TRP A 24 27.13 -8.81 -22.46
CA TRP A 24 26.53 -8.12 -21.33
C TRP A 24 26.95 -6.66 -21.27
N LYS A 25 28.25 -6.36 -21.43
CA LYS A 25 28.77 -4.98 -21.45
C LYS A 25 28.22 -4.18 -22.64
N ILE A 26 28.11 -4.78 -23.82
CA ILE A 26 27.52 -4.13 -25.01
C ILE A 26 26.03 -3.84 -24.77
N ARG A 27 25.26 -4.83 -24.32
CA ARG A 27 23.83 -4.69 -24.01
C ARG A 27 23.60 -3.64 -22.92
N SER A 28 24.36 -3.69 -21.82
CA SER A 28 24.29 -2.72 -20.72
C SER A 28 24.64 -1.30 -21.16
N ARG A 29 25.59 -1.13 -22.10
CA ARG A 29 25.93 0.20 -22.65
C ARG A 29 24.88 0.74 -23.61
N ARG A 30 24.17 -0.13 -24.32
CA ARG A 30 23.13 0.24 -25.29
C ARG A 30 21.74 0.34 -24.68
N PHE A 31 21.55 -0.20 -23.48
CA PHE A 31 20.28 -0.10 -22.78
C PHE A 31 19.96 1.37 -22.48
N SER A 32 18.74 1.75 -22.81
CA SER A 32 18.15 3.03 -22.46
C SER A 32 16.76 2.77 -21.87
N PRO A 33 16.44 3.28 -20.67
CA PRO A 33 15.13 3.08 -20.09
C PRO A 33 14.00 3.65 -20.95
N THR A 34 12.81 3.08 -20.81
CA THR A 34 11.59 3.56 -21.45
C THR A 34 11.34 5.02 -21.07
N LYS A 35 11.15 5.87 -22.10
CA LYS A 35 10.91 7.31 -21.90
C LYS A 35 9.52 7.59 -21.33
N ASP A 36 8.51 6.82 -21.75
CA ASP A 36 7.16 6.92 -21.22
C ASP A 36 7.04 6.22 -19.86
N LYS A 37 7.19 7.00 -18.79
CA LYS A 37 7.07 6.51 -17.41
C LYS A 37 5.70 5.96 -17.06
N LYS A 38 4.65 6.38 -17.75
CA LYS A 38 3.30 5.85 -17.50
C LYS A 38 3.17 4.44 -18.07
N SER A 39 3.64 4.20 -19.29
CA SER A 39 3.70 2.84 -19.87
C SER A 39 4.57 1.93 -19.02
N GLN A 40 5.78 2.37 -18.68
CA GLN A 40 6.73 1.62 -17.85
C GLN A 40 6.13 1.23 -16.48
N GLN A 41 5.44 2.15 -15.82
CA GLN A 41 4.74 1.85 -14.56
C GLN A 41 3.55 0.90 -14.78
N SER A 42 2.81 1.03 -15.87
CA SER A 42 1.69 0.14 -16.18
C SER A 42 2.18 -1.30 -16.40
N GLU A 43 3.30 -1.47 -17.11
CA GLU A 43 3.93 -2.78 -17.33
C GLU A 43 4.42 -3.39 -16.01
N LEU A 44 5.10 -2.61 -15.16
CA LEU A 44 5.50 -3.08 -13.83
C LEU A 44 4.27 -3.49 -12.98
N ASN A 45 3.20 -2.70 -13.02
CA ASN A 45 1.98 -3.01 -12.27
C ASN A 45 1.25 -4.25 -12.81
N GLN A 46 1.41 -4.57 -14.09
CA GLN A 46 0.92 -5.82 -14.66
C GLN A 46 1.71 -7.02 -14.13
N ASP A 47 3.05 -6.91 -14.05
CA ASP A 47 3.89 -7.96 -13.47
C ASP A 47 3.55 -8.21 -11.98
N LEU A 48 3.22 -7.14 -11.24
CA LEU A 48 2.90 -7.19 -9.81
C LEU A 48 1.47 -7.66 -9.50
N GLU A 49 0.58 -7.74 -10.49
CA GLU A 49 -0.85 -7.99 -10.27
C GLU A 49 -1.10 -9.29 -9.50
N ASN A 50 -0.43 -10.38 -9.89
CA ASN A 50 -0.54 -11.68 -9.24
C ASN A 50 0.10 -11.70 -7.85
N ALA A 51 1.03 -10.78 -7.58
CA ALA A 51 1.61 -10.63 -6.26
C ALA A 51 0.67 -9.91 -5.28
N GLY A 52 -0.36 -9.21 -5.78
CA GLY A 52 -1.27 -8.41 -4.96
C GLY A 52 -0.79 -6.99 -4.69
N PHE A 53 0.25 -6.54 -5.41
CA PHE A 53 0.87 -5.23 -5.22
C PHE A 53 0.74 -4.34 -6.45
N ALA A 54 1.04 -3.06 -6.26
CA ALA A 54 1.27 -2.10 -7.32
C ALA A 54 2.38 -1.13 -6.90
N TYR A 55 2.92 -0.42 -7.86
CA TYR A 55 3.98 0.57 -7.70
C TYR A 55 3.46 1.97 -8.03
N ASP A 56 3.86 2.95 -7.22
CA ASP A 56 3.60 4.37 -7.44
C ASP A 56 4.92 5.14 -7.66
N GLY A 57 5.17 5.52 -8.92
CA GLY A 57 6.37 6.26 -9.31
C GLY A 57 6.47 7.68 -8.77
N ARG A 58 5.39 8.27 -8.24
CA ARG A 58 5.47 9.59 -7.58
C ARG A 58 6.05 9.50 -6.18
N ARG A 59 5.79 8.39 -5.49
CA ARG A 59 6.26 8.13 -4.11
C ARG A 59 7.48 7.23 -4.08
N ASP A 60 7.77 6.55 -5.20
CA ASP A 60 8.86 5.57 -5.34
C ASP A 60 8.71 4.42 -4.34
N ILE A 61 7.49 3.87 -4.26
CA ILE A 61 7.12 2.77 -3.34
C ILE A 61 6.22 1.74 -4.01
N PHE A 62 6.28 0.51 -3.49
CA PHE A 62 5.30 -0.55 -3.69
C PHE A 62 4.25 -0.49 -2.59
N TYR A 63 3.01 -0.87 -2.92
CA TYR A 63 1.88 -0.87 -2.00
C TYR A 63 0.88 -1.97 -2.36
N SER A 64 0.17 -2.46 -1.36
CA SER A 64 -0.87 -3.49 -1.47
C SER A 64 -2.08 -2.98 -2.23
N ARG A 65 -2.68 -3.84 -3.06
CA ARG A 65 -3.98 -3.57 -3.68
C ARG A 65 -5.08 -3.95 -2.68
N ILE A 66 -6.21 -3.24 -2.72
CA ILE A 66 -7.37 -3.53 -1.85
C ILE A 66 -7.86 -4.97 -2.05
N ASN A 67 -7.97 -5.40 -3.32
CA ASN A 67 -8.45 -6.71 -3.73
C ASN A 67 -7.28 -7.65 -4.04
N CYS A 68 -6.34 -7.80 -3.10
CA CYS A 68 -5.27 -8.77 -3.21
C CYS A 68 -5.67 -10.09 -2.54
N TRP A 69 -5.10 -11.21 -3.01
CA TRP A 69 -5.44 -12.54 -2.50
C TRP A 69 -5.07 -12.72 -1.02
N GLN A 70 -4.11 -11.95 -0.50
CA GLN A 70 -3.75 -11.91 0.92
C GLN A 70 -4.96 -11.59 1.82
N ARG A 71 -5.99 -10.93 1.28
CA ARG A 71 -7.23 -10.64 2.01
C ARG A 71 -7.93 -11.90 2.52
N GLU A 72 -7.84 -12.99 1.76
CA GLU A 72 -8.45 -14.29 2.08
C GLU A 72 -7.67 -15.07 3.14
N MET A 73 -6.45 -14.64 3.43
CA MET A 73 -5.53 -15.31 4.33
C MET A 73 -5.71 -14.90 5.80
N GLY A 74 -6.47 -13.83 6.04
CA GLY A 74 -6.66 -13.26 7.37
C GLY A 74 -5.34 -12.94 8.08
N TYR A 75 -5.35 -13.08 9.41
CA TYR A 75 -4.17 -12.87 10.24
C TYR A 75 -4.23 -13.70 11.52
N CYS A 76 -3.06 -14.20 11.93
CA CYS A 76 -2.82 -14.70 13.28
C CYS A 76 -1.35 -14.47 13.67
N ARG A 77 -1.05 -14.49 14.97
CA ARG A 77 0.31 -14.23 15.51
C ARG A 77 1.40 -15.15 14.89
N LEU A 78 1.05 -16.35 14.42
CA LEU A 78 2.00 -17.24 13.76
C LEU A 78 2.63 -16.63 12.50
N TYR A 79 1.95 -15.71 11.83
CA TYR A 79 2.51 -15.04 10.66
C TYR A 79 3.71 -14.20 11.04
N ASP A 80 3.62 -13.46 12.15
CA ASP A 80 4.72 -12.65 12.64
C ASP A 80 5.89 -13.50 13.18
N GLU A 81 5.58 -14.69 13.73
CA GLU A 81 6.61 -15.68 14.09
C GLU A 81 7.26 -16.33 12.85
N GLY A 82 6.53 -16.43 11.73
CA GLY A 82 7.07 -16.98 10.48
C GLY A 82 7.92 -15.99 9.68
N ALA A 83 7.78 -14.68 9.95
CA ALA A 83 8.33 -13.60 9.13
C ALA A 83 9.84 -13.73 8.83
N PRO A 84 10.71 -14.09 9.81
CA PRO A 84 12.15 -14.26 9.55
C PRO A 84 12.50 -15.31 8.50
N GLY A 85 11.70 -16.38 8.40
CA GLY A 85 11.88 -17.42 7.39
C GLY A 85 11.73 -16.91 5.95
N PHE A 86 11.16 -15.73 5.78
CA PHE A 86 10.90 -15.07 4.50
C PHE A 86 11.64 -13.73 4.38
N ASN A 87 12.73 -13.60 5.13
CA ASN A 87 13.58 -12.41 5.16
C ASN A 87 12.86 -11.13 5.62
N MET A 88 11.77 -11.27 6.37
CA MET A 88 11.07 -10.14 6.99
C MET A 88 11.49 -10.04 8.46
N VAL A 89 11.98 -8.86 8.84
CA VAL A 89 12.32 -8.54 10.23
C VAL A 89 11.74 -7.16 10.50
N MET A 90 10.78 -7.11 11.41
CA MET A 90 9.93 -5.96 11.62
C MET A 90 9.47 -5.91 13.06
N HIS A 91 9.27 -4.70 13.56
CA HIS A 91 8.53 -4.55 14.79
C HIS A 91 7.03 -4.68 14.51
N CYS A 92 6.36 -5.41 15.40
CA CYS A 92 4.92 -5.65 15.41
C CYS A 92 4.30 -4.96 16.62
N GLU A 93 3.16 -4.32 16.45
CA GLU A 93 2.38 -3.71 17.53
C GLU A 93 0.89 -4.08 17.40
N PRO A 94 0.49 -5.27 17.89
CA PRO A 94 -0.88 -5.73 17.84
C PRO A 94 -1.75 -5.02 18.90
N VAL A 95 -2.67 -4.15 18.46
CA VAL A 95 -3.64 -3.48 19.33
C VAL A 95 -4.99 -4.20 19.26
N THR A 96 -5.25 -5.05 20.25
CA THR A 96 -6.50 -5.84 20.33
C THR A 96 -7.55 -5.15 21.20
N PHE A 97 -8.81 -5.16 20.77
CA PHE A 97 -9.93 -4.56 21.51
C PHE A 97 -11.28 -5.14 21.09
N SER A 98 -12.32 -4.94 21.89
CA SER A 98 -13.69 -5.37 21.57
C SER A 98 -14.53 -4.19 21.08
N TYR A 99 -15.31 -4.40 20.03
CA TYR A 99 -16.25 -3.41 19.50
C TYR A 99 -17.37 -4.10 18.70
N LYS A 100 -18.62 -3.73 18.97
CA LYS A 100 -19.83 -4.31 18.34
C LYS A 100 -19.84 -5.85 18.30
N ASN A 101 -19.59 -6.46 19.46
CA ASN A 101 -19.55 -7.92 19.66
C ASN A 101 -18.50 -8.68 18.83
N LYS A 102 -17.50 -7.97 18.30
CA LYS A 102 -16.35 -8.57 17.63
C LYS A 102 -15.07 -8.26 18.39
N ARG A 103 -14.11 -9.16 18.27
CA ARG A 103 -12.70 -8.92 18.64
C ARG A 103 -12.01 -8.29 17.45
N TRP A 104 -11.45 -7.12 17.63
CA TRP A 104 -10.69 -6.38 16.63
C TRP A 104 -9.20 -6.47 16.92
N LEU A 105 -8.43 -6.43 15.85
CA LEU A 105 -6.99 -6.26 15.84
C LEU A 105 -6.67 -5.15 14.85
N ILE A 106 -6.06 -4.08 15.33
CA ILE A 106 -5.36 -3.13 14.48
C ILE A 106 -3.88 -3.30 14.78
N GLU A 107 -3.09 -3.61 13.76
CA GLU A 107 -1.68 -3.89 13.94
C GLU A 107 -0.82 -2.97 13.10
N LEU A 108 0.24 -2.47 13.72
CA LEU A 108 1.24 -1.61 13.09
C LEU A 108 2.50 -2.43 12.88
N TRP A 109 3.05 -2.38 11.67
CA TRP A 109 4.36 -2.97 11.38
C TRP A 109 5.32 -1.94 10.81
N LYS A 110 6.59 -2.01 11.20
CA LYS A 110 7.69 -1.26 10.58
C LYS A 110 8.97 -2.08 10.56
N GLY A 111 9.66 -2.12 9.42
CA GLY A 111 10.85 -2.96 9.34
C GLY A 111 11.47 -3.08 7.96
N GLN A 112 12.16 -4.21 7.79
CA GLN A 112 12.80 -4.66 6.58
C GLN A 112 12.11 -5.91 6.05
N TYR A 113 11.66 -5.85 4.81
CA TYR A 113 10.92 -6.89 4.11
C TYR A 113 11.75 -7.31 2.90
N GLY A 114 12.64 -8.29 3.09
CA GLY A 114 13.64 -8.69 2.11
C GLY A 114 14.54 -7.51 1.72
N ILE A 115 14.48 -7.09 0.45
CA ILE A 115 15.23 -5.93 -0.06
C ILE A 115 14.46 -4.62 -0.02
N THR A 116 13.37 -4.56 0.73
CA THR A 116 12.58 -3.34 0.89
C THR A 116 12.51 -2.92 2.35
N THR A 117 12.52 -1.62 2.61
CA THR A 117 12.15 -1.07 3.92
C THR A 117 10.72 -0.58 3.85
N GLY A 118 9.93 -0.81 4.88
CA GLY A 118 8.50 -0.55 4.80
C GLY A 118 7.80 -0.37 6.13
N GLY A 119 6.50 -0.14 6.00
CA GLY A 119 5.59 -0.12 7.11
C GLY A 119 4.15 -0.34 6.67
N GLU A 120 3.34 -0.78 7.61
CA GLU A 120 2.01 -1.30 7.36
C GLU A 120 1.05 -0.96 8.50
N ILE A 121 -0.24 -0.83 8.15
CA ILE A 121 -1.34 -0.83 9.11
C ILE A 121 -2.38 -1.84 8.62
N GLY A 122 -2.62 -2.88 9.42
CA GLY A 122 -3.62 -3.89 9.16
C GLY A 122 -4.81 -3.77 10.10
N ILE A 123 -6.01 -4.06 9.59
CA ILE A 123 -7.27 -4.05 10.33
C ILE A 123 -7.95 -5.38 10.10
N TYR A 124 -8.15 -6.09 11.21
CA TYR A 124 -8.76 -7.41 11.22
C TYR A 124 -9.81 -7.48 12.33
N ASN A 125 -10.78 -8.37 12.15
CA ASN A 125 -11.75 -8.67 13.20
C ASN A 125 -12.19 -10.13 13.14
N THR A 126 -12.73 -10.62 14.24
CA THR A 126 -13.30 -11.97 14.34
C THR A 126 -14.40 -11.99 15.40
N ASP A 127 -15.44 -12.76 15.14
CA ASP A 127 -16.47 -13.19 16.08
C ASP A 127 -16.36 -14.70 16.37
N LYS A 128 -15.31 -15.35 15.86
CA LYS A 128 -15.07 -16.79 16.02
C LYS A 128 -14.32 -17.06 17.33
N GLU A 129 -14.49 -18.28 17.82
CA GLU A 129 -13.70 -18.83 18.93
C GLU A 129 -12.22 -18.96 18.55
N ASP A 130 -11.37 -19.07 19.57
CA ASP A 130 -9.94 -19.29 19.36
C ASP A 130 -9.66 -20.64 18.71
N ILE A 131 -8.66 -20.65 17.84
CA ILE A 131 -8.14 -21.86 17.24
C ILE A 131 -7.19 -22.51 18.25
N SER A 132 -7.28 -23.83 18.39
CA SER A 132 -6.34 -24.61 19.17
C SER A 132 -5.80 -25.76 18.32
N VAL A 133 -4.51 -25.69 18.02
CA VAL A 133 -3.74 -26.70 17.29
C VAL A 133 -2.44 -26.99 18.03
N LYS A 134 -1.82 -28.13 17.73
CA LYS A 134 -0.55 -28.49 18.37
C LYS A 134 0.51 -27.42 18.05
N GLY A 135 0.92 -26.67 19.07
CA GLY A 135 1.93 -25.60 18.97
C GLY A 135 1.38 -24.18 18.78
N PHE A 136 0.06 -23.99 18.66
CA PHE A 136 -0.56 -22.67 18.63
C PHE A 136 -1.97 -22.69 19.19
N SER A 137 -2.24 -21.79 20.13
CA SER A 137 -3.59 -21.48 20.57
C SER A 137 -3.78 -19.98 20.61
N GLY A 138 -4.85 -19.51 19.98
CA GLY A 138 -5.16 -18.08 19.95
C GLY A 138 -6.15 -17.70 18.84
N PRO A 139 -6.46 -16.40 18.74
CA PRO A 139 -7.41 -15.90 17.76
C PRO A 139 -6.84 -15.99 16.34
N TYR A 140 -7.75 -16.28 15.40
CA TYR A 140 -7.57 -15.95 13.99
C TYR A 140 -8.53 -14.84 13.62
N TYR A 141 -7.98 -13.82 12.97
CA TYR A 141 -8.73 -12.67 12.53
C TYR A 141 -8.92 -12.70 11.01
N GLU A 142 -10.11 -12.30 10.57
CA GLU A 142 -10.39 -12.08 9.17
C GLU A 142 -10.07 -10.63 8.80
N SER A 143 -9.62 -10.42 7.57
CA SER A 143 -9.42 -9.06 7.02
C SER A 143 -10.72 -8.26 7.10
N ALA A 144 -10.63 -6.99 7.51
CA ALA A 144 -11.81 -6.14 7.61
C ALA A 144 -12.64 -6.11 6.31
N GLN A 145 -13.96 -6.19 6.45
CA GLN A 145 -14.87 -6.15 5.32
C GLN A 145 -14.91 -4.76 4.67
N ASP A 146 -15.43 -4.66 3.44
CA ASP A 146 -15.43 -3.39 2.68
C ASP A 146 -16.04 -2.22 3.46
N GLN A 147 -17.14 -2.49 4.18
CA GLN A 147 -17.82 -1.52 5.04
C GLN A 147 -17.12 -1.25 6.39
N GLU A 148 -16.14 -2.07 6.75
CA GLU A 148 -15.37 -2.02 8.00
C GLU A 148 -13.96 -1.45 7.80
N MET A 149 -13.53 -1.21 6.55
CA MET A 149 -12.27 -0.55 6.24
C MET A 149 -12.23 0.87 6.83
N LEU A 150 -11.07 1.26 7.37
CA LEU A 150 -10.91 2.58 7.98
C LEU A 150 -10.04 3.50 7.09
N PRO A 151 -10.33 4.81 7.06
CA PRO A 151 -9.40 5.79 6.53
C PRO A 151 -8.14 5.84 7.39
N MET A 152 -7.01 5.52 6.76
CA MET A 152 -5.70 5.45 7.40
C MET A 152 -4.67 6.27 6.63
N SER A 153 -3.64 6.69 7.34
CA SER A 153 -2.42 7.20 6.72
C SER A 153 -1.25 6.96 7.66
N PHE A 154 -0.05 6.75 7.10
CA PHE A 154 1.15 6.79 7.91
C PHE A 154 2.28 7.55 7.22
N LYS A 155 3.23 8.04 8.01
CA LYS A 155 4.53 8.52 7.56
C LYS A 155 5.61 7.63 8.15
N LEU A 156 6.51 7.14 7.32
CA LEU A 156 7.65 6.36 7.77
C LEU A 156 8.90 7.24 7.75
N HIS A 157 9.68 7.18 8.83
CA HIS A 157 10.95 7.87 8.97
C HIS A 157 12.04 6.87 9.34
N ARG A 158 13.27 7.17 8.92
CA ARG A 158 14.47 6.44 9.29
C ARG A 158 15.46 7.41 9.89
N ASN A 159 15.89 7.17 11.13
CA ASN A 159 16.77 8.07 11.87
C ASN A 159 16.28 9.54 11.84
N GLY A 160 14.96 9.72 12.02
CA GLY A 160 14.28 11.03 11.95
C GLY A 160 14.09 11.60 10.53
N LYS A 161 14.70 11.02 9.50
CA LYS A 161 14.53 11.46 8.12
C LYS A 161 13.29 10.84 7.49
N PHE A 162 12.42 11.68 6.93
CA PHE A 162 11.24 11.24 6.19
C PHE A 162 11.61 10.33 5.01
N LEU A 163 11.01 9.15 4.95
CA LEU A 163 11.09 8.25 3.80
C LEU A 163 9.92 8.51 2.86
N PHE A 164 8.71 8.14 3.27
CA PHE A 164 7.50 8.27 2.45
C PHE A 164 6.24 8.33 3.31
N LYS A 165 5.10 8.57 2.64
CA LYS A 165 3.77 8.54 3.28
C LYS A 165 2.78 7.73 2.45
N CYS A 166 1.90 7.04 3.15
CA CYS A 166 0.76 6.31 2.58
C CYS A 166 -0.55 6.86 3.14
N ASN A 167 -1.60 6.87 2.34
CA ASN A 167 -2.95 7.22 2.79
C ASN A 167 -3.99 6.56 1.89
N ALA A 168 -4.99 5.91 2.50
CA ALA A 168 -6.15 5.34 1.82
C ALA A 168 -7.18 4.91 2.87
N THR A 169 -8.43 4.69 2.44
CA THR A 169 -9.32 3.78 3.15
C THR A 169 -8.97 2.37 2.73
N HIS A 170 -8.58 1.53 3.68
CA HIS A 170 -8.05 0.20 3.39
C HIS A 170 -8.29 -0.75 4.58
N TRP A 171 -8.16 -2.05 4.37
CA TRP A 171 -8.03 -3.03 5.45
C TRP A 171 -6.56 -3.27 5.80
N TRP A 172 -5.69 -3.33 4.79
CA TRP A 172 -4.23 -3.44 4.91
C TRP A 172 -3.44 -2.36 4.13
N LEU A 173 -3.18 -1.21 4.76
CA LEU A 173 -2.44 -0.11 4.13
C LEU A 173 -0.94 -0.32 4.27
N THR A 174 -0.23 -0.46 3.14
CA THR A 174 1.21 -0.71 3.14
C THR A 174 2.00 0.31 2.34
N GLY A 175 3.33 0.30 2.52
CA GLY A 175 4.26 1.01 1.68
C GLY A 175 5.68 0.46 1.85
N PHE A 176 6.34 0.17 0.74
CA PHE A 176 7.67 -0.45 0.72
C PHE A 176 8.58 0.27 -0.27
N ARG A 177 9.76 0.68 0.17
CA ARG A 177 10.80 1.25 -0.69
C ARG A 177 11.86 0.22 -1.01
N LEU A 178 12.09 0.01 -2.30
CA LEU A 178 13.04 -0.99 -2.80
C LEU A 178 14.50 -0.51 -2.72
N GLY A 179 15.38 -1.43 -2.33
CA GLY A 179 16.82 -1.20 -2.29
C GLY A 179 17.28 -0.32 -1.13
N GLU A 180 16.41 -0.03 -0.16
CA GLU A 180 16.79 0.69 1.05
C GLU A 180 16.77 -0.28 2.24
N PHE A 181 17.93 -0.46 2.85
CA PHE A 181 18.09 -1.26 4.07
C PHE A 181 17.81 -0.41 5.29
N SER A 182 17.02 -0.91 6.23
CA SER A 182 16.78 -0.30 7.54
C SER A 182 16.82 -1.35 8.64
N ASP A 183 17.45 -1.01 9.75
CA ASP A 183 17.22 -1.74 10.99
C ASP A 183 15.84 -1.32 11.56
N PRO A 184 14.98 -2.23 12.05
CA PRO A 184 13.67 -1.88 12.63
C PRO A 184 13.75 -0.81 13.74
N ASP A 185 14.83 -0.80 14.53
CA ASP A 185 15.07 0.16 15.60
C ASP A 185 15.36 1.57 15.06
N SER A 186 15.86 1.66 13.82
CA SER A 186 16.11 2.94 13.14
C SER A 186 14.84 3.58 12.58
N LEU A 187 13.73 2.84 12.53
CA LEU A 187 12.47 3.29 11.92
C LEU A 187 11.52 3.88 12.96
N SER A 188 10.76 4.89 12.56
CA SER A 188 9.59 5.38 13.29
C SER A 188 8.43 5.61 12.34
N MET A 189 7.21 5.42 12.84
CA MET A 189 5.99 5.56 12.08
C MET A 189 5.00 6.48 12.81
N ASP A 190 4.51 7.51 12.12
CA ASP A 190 3.33 8.26 12.57
C ASP A 190 2.09 7.63 11.94
N ALA A 191 1.41 6.73 12.64
CA ALA A 191 0.22 6.02 12.17
C ALA A 191 -1.05 6.79 12.55
N ARG A 192 -1.88 7.15 11.57
CA ARG A 192 -3.10 7.94 11.77
C ARG A 192 -4.32 7.17 11.27
N ILE A 193 -5.29 6.96 12.15
CA ILE A 193 -6.47 6.12 11.90
C ILE A 193 -7.73 6.91 12.27
N LYS A 194 -8.72 6.93 11.37
CA LYS A 194 -10.03 7.57 11.61
C LYS A 194 -11.09 6.52 11.90
N PHE A 195 -11.68 6.60 13.09
CA PHE A 195 -12.69 5.66 13.58
C PHE A 195 -14.12 6.07 13.19
N PRO A 196 -15.04 5.12 13.00
CA PRO A 196 -16.41 5.37 12.54
C PRO A 196 -17.23 6.14 13.58
N ASP A 197 -17.03 5.86 14.86
CA ASP A 197 -17.69 6.50 16.00
C ASP A 197 -16.74 6.62 17.19
N THR A 198 -17.24 7.24 18.26
CA THR A 198 -16.49 7.46 19.51
C THR A 198 -16.30 6.16 20.29
N GLU A 199 -17.20 5.19 20.14
CA GLU A 199 -17.13 3.91 20.86
C GLU A 199 -15.90 3.11 20.40
N MET A 200 -15.73 2.92 19.09
CA MET A 200 -14.54 2.21 18.56
C MET A 200 -13.25 2.98 18.86
N LEU A 201 -13.29 4.31 18.79
CA LEU A 201 -12.15 5.15 19.14
C LEU A 201 -11.71 4.93 20.59
N ASN A 202 -12.65 4.97 21.53
CA ASN A 202 -12.36 4.79 22.95
C ASN A 202 -11.85 3.38 23.23
N ALA A 203 -12.44 2.35 22.58
CA ALA A 203 -11.96 0.98 22.70
C ALA A 203 -10.50 0.84 22.25
N PHE A 204 -10.13 1.43 21.11
CA PHE A 204 -8.75 1.42 20.62
C PHE A 204 -7.79 2.20 21.53
N VAL A 205 -8.18 3.38 22.02
CA VAL A 205 -7.35 4.20 22.92
C VAL A 205 -7.12 3.49 24.27
N ASN A 206 -8.16 2.84 24.80
CA ASN A 206 -8.03 2.06 26.02
C ASN A 206 -7.07 0.87 25.81
N ALA A 207 -7.15 0.20 24.65
CA ALA A 207 -6.21 -0.86 24.31
C ALA A 207 -4.77 -0.37 24.17
N LEU A 208 -4.52 0.78 23.54
CA LEU A 208 -3.19 1.41 23.53
C LEU A 208 -2.68 1.67 24.96
N THR A 209 -3.52 2.25 25.81
CA THR A 209 -3.16 2.56 27.20
C THR A 209 -2.82 1.28 27.97
N ASN A 210 -3.61 0.21 27.77
CA ASN A 210 -3.36 -1.10 28.39
C ASN A 210 -2.08 -1.77 27.90
N LEU A 211 -1.67 -1.52 26.64
CA LEU A 211 -0.37 -1.97 26.12
C LEU A 211 0.81 -1.22 26.75
N GLY A 212 0.59 -0.03 27.32
CA GLY A 212 1.65 0.78 27.95
C GLY A 212 1.89 2.13 27.29
N TYR A 213 1.17 2.47 26.22
CA TYR A 213 1.32 3.75 25.53
C TYR A 213 0.98 4.92 26.46
N GLN A 214 1.89 5.90 26.49
CA GLN A 214 1.74 7.12 27.28
C GLN A 214 1.07 8.23 26.47
N SER A 215 0.55 9.24 27.17
CA SER A 215 -0.20 10.36 26.56
C SER A 215 0.60 11.21 25.55
N HIS A 216 1.93 11.12 25.54
CA HIS A 216 2.79 11.81 24.57
C HIS A 216 3.09 10.96 23.33
N GLU A 217 2.78 9.67 23.36
CA GLU A 217 3.04 8.71 22.27
C GLU A 217 1.85 8.57 21.33
N TYR A 218 0.72 9.20 21.65
CA TYR A 218 -0.40 9.31 20.73
C TYR A 218 -1.18 10.61 20.94
N ALA A 219 -1.90 11.05 19.91
CA ALA A 219 -2.74 12.23 19.93
C ALA A 219 -4.13 11.91 19.38
N ILE A 220 -5.16 12.46 20.04
CA ILE A 220 -6.56 12.31 19.63
C ILE A 220 -7.07 13.64 19.10
N ARG A 221 -7.66 13.64 17.90
CA ARG A 221 -8.35 14.80 17.35
C ARG A 221 -9.65 14.38 16.67
N ARG A 222 -10.79 14.78 17.25
CA ARG A 222 -12.12 14.30 16.83
C ARG A 222 -12.16 12.76 16.88
N ARG A 223 -12.61 12.10 15.82
CA ARG A 223 -12.62 10.64 15.68
C ARG A 223 -11.34 10.08 15.04
N THR A 224 -10.19 10.64 15.37
CA THR A 224 -8.92 10.25 14.76
C THR A 224 -7.84 10.15 15.81
N VAL A 225 -7.14 9.02 15.81
CA VAL A 225 -5.97 8.77 16.65
C VAL A 225 -4.73 8.83 15.77
N THR A 226 -3.68 9.50 16.24
CA THR A 226 -2.34 9.45 15.65
C THR A 226 -1.42 8.80 16.68
N VAL A 227 -0.81 7.67 16.34
CA VAL A 227 0.15 6.93 17.18
C VAL A 227 1.56 7.24 16.67
N HIS A 228 2.44 7.64 17.58
CA HIS A 228 3.86 7.88 17.33
C HIS A 228 4.64 6.60 17.63
N TYR A 229 4.57 5.66 16.69
CA TYR A 229 5.13 4.33 16.85
C TYR A 229 6.65 4.34 16.62
N THR A 230 7.41 4.33 17.72
CA THR A 230 8.88 4.36 17.72
C THR A 230 9.45 3.04 18.23
N ILE A 231 9.21 2.73 19.50
CA ILE A 231 9.57 1.48 20.17
C ILE A 231 8.28 0.70 20.41
N PRO A 232 8.25 -0.61 20.11
CA PRO A 232 7.08 -1.41 20.43
C PRO A 232 6.89 -1.57 21.94
N HIS A 233 5.65 -1.49 22.38
CA HIS A 233 5.26 -1.82 23.76
C HIS A 233 4.88 -3.29 23.90
N SER A 234 4.42 -3.92 22.82
CA SER A 234 4.16 -5.36 22.75
C SER A 234 5.43 -6.21 22.67
N GLU A 235 5.35 -7.43 23.19
CA GLU A 235 6.37 -8.46 22.96
C GLU A 235 6.56 -8.70 21.46
N GLN A 236 7.82 -8.73 21.03
CA GLN A 236 8.17 -9.03 19.64
C GLN A 236 8.18 -10.54 19.40
N PRO A 237 7.96 -11.00 18.15
CA PRO A 237 7.99 -12.43 17.83
C PRO A 237 9.31 -13.06 18.26
N VAL A 238 9.26 -14.17 18.99
CA VAL A 238 10.45 -14.82 19.59
C VAL A 238 11.44 -15.27 18.53
N THR A 239 10.92 -15.65 17.36
CA THR A 239 11.70 -16.01 16.17
C THR A 239 12.55 -14.85 15.61
N GLN A 240 12.25 -13.61 16.00
CA GLN A 240 13.04 -12.42 15.67
C GLN A 240 14.16 -12.13 16.69
N ASP A 241 14.35 -12.96 17.72
CA ASP A 241 15.41 -12.75 18.70
C ASP A 241 16.77 -13.30 18.26
N ASN A 242 17.83 -12.60 18.69
CA ASN A 242 19.23 -13.05 18.65
C ASN A 242 19.83 -13.29 17.25
N LEU A 243 20.28 -14.53 16.99
CA LEU A 243 21.15 -14.91 15.88
C LEU A 243 20.43 -15.03 14.53
N PRO A 244 19.21 -15.61 14.42
CA PRO A 244 18.44 -15.63 13.18
C PRO A 244 18.21 -14.22 12.60
N LYS A 245 17.86 -13.24 13.45
CA LYS A 245 17.68 -11.83 13.02
C LYS A 245 18.94 -11.25 12.38
N ALA A 246 20.10 -11.43 13.01
CA ALA A 246 21.36 -10.88 12.51
C ALA A 246 21.76 -11.49 11.15
N VAL A 247 21.58 -12.80 10.96
CA VAL A 247 21.88 -13.48 9.68
C VAL A 247 20.95 -13.00 8.57
N VAL A 248 19.64 -12.93 8.85
CA VAL A 248 18.64 -12.44 7.90
C VAL A 248 18.90 -10.98 7.54
N GLN A 249 19.15 -10.11 8.52
CA GLN A 249 19.45 -8.71 8.28
C GLN A 249 20.76 -8.50 7.52
N THR A 250 21.79 -9.30 7.77
CA THR A 250 23.04 -9.27 6.98
C THR A 250 22.77 -9.62 5.53
N THR A 251 21.93 -10.63 5.28
CA THR A 251 21.50 -11.04 3.94
C THR A 251 20.73 -9.92 3.26
N ASN A 252 19.74 -9.33 3.94
CA ASN A 252 18.96 -8.19 3.43
C ASN A 252 19.85 -6.97 3.10
N HIS A 253 20.80 -6.64 3.98
CA HIS A 253 21.76 -5.56 3.78
C HIS A 253 22.60 -5.82 2.53
N ASN A 254 23.22 -7.00 2.42
CA ASN A 254 24.05 -7.37 1.27
C ASN A 254 23.24 -7.33 -0.04
N ASN A 255 21.99 -7.80 -0.02
CA ASN A 255 21.12 -7.76 -1.18
C ASN A 255 20.76 -6.32 -1.59
N CYS A 256 20.49 -5.42 -0.63
CA CYS A 256 20.30 -3.99 -0.89
C CYS A 256 21.56 -3.34 -1.48
N ILE A 257 22.75 -3.68 -0.97
CA ILE A 257 24.04 -3.20 -1.54
C ILE A 257 24.17 -3.67 -2.98
N LEU A 258 24.00 -4.97 -3.23
CA LEU A 258 24.13 -5.56 -4.56
C LEU A 258 23.14 -4.93 -5.55
N TYR A 259 21.87 -4.80 -5.16
CA TYR A 259 20.85 -4.13 -5.97
C TYR A 259 21.29 -2.71 -6.35
N ASN A 260 21.75 -1.91 -5.39
CA ASN A 260 22.18 -0.54 -5.66
C ASN A 260 23.46 -0.47 -6.49
N GLN A 261 24.40 -1.39 -6.31
CA GLN A 261 25.62 -1.45 -7.12
C GLN A 261 25.32 -1.81 -8.58
N VAL A 262 24.48 -2.82 -8.81
CA VAL A 262 24.10 -3.25 -10.16
C VAL A 262 23.30 -2.16 -10.88
N THR A 263 22.48 -1.41 -10.15
CA THR A 263 21.54 -0.42 -10.72
C THR A 263 21.99 1.04 -10.57
N HIS A 264 23.22 1.29 -10.10
CA HIS A 264 23.72 2.63 -9.73
C HIS A 264 23.60 3.71 -10.83
N LYS A 265 23.52 3.30 -12.10
CA LYS A 265 23.35 4.20 -13.25
C LYS A 265 21.98 4.88 -13.30
N TYR A 266 20.98 4.31 -12.62
CA TYR A 266 19.59 4.77 -12.69
C TYR A 266 19.13 5.35 -11.35
N LYS A 267 18.42 6.47 -11.42
CA LYS A 267 18.00 7.21 -10.23
C LYS A 267 16.71 6.69 -9.61
N ASN A 268 15.70 6.37 -10.42
CA ASN A 268 14.37 5.96 -9.97
C ASN A 268 14.18 4.45 -10.07
N THR A 269 13.28 3.90 -9.26
CA THR A 269 13.06 2.44 -9.18
C THR A 269 12.55 1.84 -10.48
N LEU A 270 11.73 2.55 -11.27
CA LEU A 270 11.24 2.04 -12.56
C LEU A 270 12.40 1.71 -13.50
N ASP A 271 13.36 2.62 -13.65
CA ASP A 271 14.52 2.44 -14.53
C ASP A 271 15.47 1.37 -14.02
N LYS A 272 15.65 1.32 -12.69
CA LYS A 272 16.44 0.26 -12.04
C LYS A 272 15.82 -1.11 -12.34
N LEU A 273 14.50 -1.25 -12.20
CA LEU A 273 13.80 -2.52 -12.42
C LEU A 273 13.71 -2.90 -13.89
N GLU A 274 13.45 -1.98 -14.81
CA GLU A 274 13.48 -2.25 -16.24
C GLU A 274 14.86 -2.72 -16.70
N TYR A 275 15.92 -2.11 -16.16
CA TYR A 275 17.29 -2.57 -16.40
C TYR A 275 17.49 -4.00 -15.91
N LEU A 276 17.08 -4.32 -14.68
CA LEU A 276 17.18 -5.67 -14.14
C LEU A 276 16.39 -6.68 -14.99
N LYS A 277 15.15 -6.35 -15.38
CA LYS A 277 14.32 -7.21 -16.24
C LYS A 277 15.00 -7.55 -17.57
N ASN A 278 15.81 -6.64 -18.12
CA ASN A 278 16.49 -6.83 -19.41
C ASN A 278 17.90 -7.44 -19.30
N MET A 279 18.56 -7.29 -18.15
CA MET A 279 20.00 -7.57 -17.99
C MET A 279 20.32 -8.65 -16.95
N ALA A 280 19.42 -8.86 -15.98
CA ALA A 280 19.50 -9.87 -14.94
C ALA A 280 18.08 -10.29 -14.50
N PRO A 281 17.31 -10.99 -15.36
CA PRO A 281 15.93 -11.36 -15.07
C PRO A 281 15.75 -12.09 -13.74
N GLU A 282 16.70 -12.93 -13.34
CA GLU A 282 16.67 -13.66 -12.07
C GLU A 282 16.71 -12.70 -10.86
N LEU A 283 17.47 -11.60 -10.97
CA LEU A 283 17.51 -10.56 -9.95
C LEU A 283 16.24 -9.72 -9.96
N TYR A 284 15.62 -9.51 -11.14
CA TYR A 284 14.31 -8.88 -11.24
C TYR A 284 13.24 -9.73 -10.53
N GLU A 285 13.17 -11.03 -10.83
CA GLU A 285 12.26 -11.97 -10.17
C GLU A 285 12.50 -12.01 -8.67
N PHE A 286 13.76 -12.04 -8.22
CA PHE A 286 14.08 -11.93 -6.79
C PHE A 286 13.51 -10.66 -6.15
N CYS A 287 13.58 -9.51 -6.84
CA CYS A 287 12.96 -8.28 -6.35
C CYS A 287 11.44 -8.40 -6.25
N MET A 288 10.79 -8.98 -7.26
CA MET A 288 9.33 -9.17 -7.26
C MET A 288 8.89 -10.15 -6.17
N HIS A 289 9.64 -11.24 -5.98
CA HIS A 289 9.42 -12.21 -4.91
C HIS A 289 9.66 -11.62 -3.51
N SER A 290 10.55 -10.64 -3.34
CA SER A 290 10.74 -10.00 -2.03
C SER A 290 9.52 -9.22 -1.55
N LEU A 291 8.64 -8.81 -2.46
CA LEU A 291 7.35 -8.19 -2.14
C LEU A 291 6.26 -9.24 -1.89
N TYR A 292 6.47 -10.47 -2.36
CA TYR A 292 5.47 -11.51 -2.47
C TYR A 292 5.79 -12.69 -1.57
N ALA A 293 4.87 -12.98 -0.67
CA ALA A 293 5.05 -14.05 0.30
C ALA A 293 4.10 -15.22 0.03
N ARG A 294 3.82 -15.63 -1.23
CA ARG A 294 2.95 -16.84 -1.40
C ARG A 294 3.60 -18.08 -0.84
N SER A 295 4.90 -18.24 -0.99
CA SER A 295 5.65 -19.29 -0.29
C SER A 295 5.55 -19.18 1.24
N PHE A 296 5.39 -17.97 1.78
CA PHE A 296 5.11 -17.75 3.21
C PHE A 296 3.75 -18.27 3.58
N TYR A 297 2.72 -17.85 2.87
CA TYR A 297 1.36 -18.30 3.11
C TYR A 297 1.15 -19.80 2.81
N ASP A 298 1.86 -20.36 1.84
CA ASP A 298 1.86 -21.79 1.52
C ASP A 298 2.37 -22.62 2.72
N ALA A 299 3.35 -22.11 3.47
CA ALA A 299 3.82 -22.73 4.71
C ALA A 299 2.74 -22.80 5.81
N PHE A 300 1.70 -21.97 5.72
CA PHE A 300 0.54 -21.93 6.63
C PHE A 300 -0.75 -22.45 5.99
N SER A 301 -0.69 -23.06 4.80
CA SER A 301 -1.86 -23.62 4.11
C SER A 301 -2.67 -24.60 4.97
N TRP A 302 -1.99 -25.43 5.77
CA TRP A 302 -2.61 -26.36 6.72
C TRP A 302 -3.53 -25.64 7.73
N LEU A 303 -3.16 -24.42 8.15
CA LEU A 303 -3.94 -23.64 9.11
C LEU A 303 -5.23 -23.14 8.46
N LEU A 304 -5.15 -22.69 7.21
CA LEU A 304 -6.31 -22.24 6.44
C LEU A 304 -7.27 -23.39 6.12
N GLU A 305 -6.74 -24.56 5.78
CA GLU A 305 -7.55 -25.76 5.56
C GLU A 305 -8.35 -26.12 6.82
N LEU A 306 -7.73 -26.00 8.00
CA LEU A 306 -8.41 -26.17 9.27
C LEU A 306 -9.50 -25.11 9.51
N ILE A 307 -9.20 -23.83 9.26
CA ILE A 307 -10.12 -22.71 9.48
C ILE A 307 -11.34 -22.77 8.57
N HIS A 308 -11.13 -23.13 7.31
CA HIS A 308 -12.17 -23.13 6.29
C HIS A 308 -12.77 -24.53 6.05
N GLY A 309 -12.44 -25.52 6.88
CA GLY A 309 -13.00 -26.88 6.79
C GLY A 309 -12.69 -27.58 5.47
N GLY A 310 -11.52 -27.34 4.87
CA GLY A 310 -11.10 -27.90 3.59
C GLY A 310 -11.64 -27.18 2.34
N HIS A 311 -12.48 -26.15 2.49
CA HIS A 311 -12.85 -25.28 1.37
C HIS A 311 -11.80 -24.18 1.21
N LYS A 312 -10.96 -24.27 0.16
CA LYS A 312 -10.03 -23.17 -0.15
C LYS A 312 -10.82 -21.88 -0.38
N PRO A 313 -10.41 -20.75 0.22
CA PRO A 313 -10.94 -19.45 -0.13
C PRO A 313 -10.92 -19.33 -1.66
N HIS A 314 -12.07 -19.01 -2.24
CA HIS A 314 -12.12 -18.77 -3.67
C HIS A 314 -11.58 -17.37 -3.92
N PRO A 315 -10.56 -17.22 -4.80
CA PRO A 315 -10.06 -15.92 -5.19
C PRO A 315 -11.24 -15.04 -5.60
N VAL A 316 -11.51 -13.98 -4.84
CA VAL A 316 -12.47 -12.97 -5.26
C VAL A 316 -11.91 -12.38 -6.55
N GLN A 317 -12.50 -12.76 -7.68
CA GLN A 317 -12.07 -12.21 -8.96
C GLN A 317 -12.14 -10.68 -8.89
N PRO A 318 -11.11 -9.98 -9.40
CA PRO A 318 -11.17 -8.52 -9.47
C PRO A 318 -12.50 -8.13 -10.09
N ARG A 319 -13.31 -7.32 -9.39
CA ARG A 319 -14.56 -6.83 -9.96
C ARG A 319 -14.23 -6.22 -11.32
N VAL A 320 -14.79 -6.79 -12.39
CA VAL A 320 -14.65 -6.27 -13.74
C VAL A 320 -15.07 -4.79 -13.69
N PRO A 321 -14.18 -3.84 -14.05
CA PRO A 321 -14.56 -2.44 -14.11
C PRO A 321 -15.80 -2.32 -15.00
N CYS A 322 -16.85 -1.66 -14.51
CA CYS A 322 -18.03 -1.43 -15.34
C CYS A 322 -17.56 -0.81 -16.66
N PRO A 323 -17.97 -1.36 -17.82
CA PRO A 323 -17.57 -0.78 -19.10
C PRO A 323 -17.98 0.69 -19.12
N PRO A 324 -17.15 1.58 -19.71
CA PRO A 324 -17.50 2.98 -19.84
C PRO A 324 -18.87 3.07 -20.51
N ARG A 325 -19.83 3.69 -19.83
CA ARG A 325 -21.17 3.86 -20.41
C ARG A 325 -20.99 4.63 -21.73
N PRO A 326 -21.56 4.16 -22.85
CA PRO A 326 -21.58 4.95 -24.06
C PRO A 326 -22.26 6.29 -23.76
N PRO A 327 -21.80 7.40 -24.37
CA PRO A 327 -22.45 8.69 -24.19
C PRO A 327 -23.92 8.53 -24.57
N LYS A 328 -24.81 8.73 -23.59
CA LYS A 328 -26.24 8.72 -23.84
C LYS A 328 -26.53 9.88 -24.77
N SER A 329 -26.93 9.59 -26.02
CA SER A 329 -27.56 10.61 -26.85
C SER A 329 -28.86 11.01 -26.16
N CYS A 330 -28.99 12.29 -25.84
CA CYS A 330 -30.27 12.85 -25.45
C CYS A 330 -31.18 12.77 -26.68
N GLY A 331 -31.91 11.66 -26.82
CA GLY A 331 -32.95 11.48 -27.82
C GLY A 331 -34.10 12.43 -27.53
N GLY A 332 -33.95 13.69 -27.93
CA GLY A 332 -34.99 14.70 -27.83
C GLY A 332 -36.13 14.36 -28.79
N ARG A 333 -37.23 13.79 -28.29
CA ARG A 333 -38.53 14.06 -28.89
C ARG A 333 -38.91 15.47 -28.48
N ARG A 334 -38.93 16.40 -29.44
CA ARG A 334 -39.52 17.73 -29.25
C ARG A 334 -41.01 17.55 -28.98
N LEU A 335 -41.44 17.80 -27.76
CA LEU A 335 -42.85 18.14 -27.50
C LEU A 335 -42.98 19.66 -27.65
N PRO A 336 -43.89 20.16 -28.50
CA PRO A 336 -44.06 21.59 -28.68
C PRO A 336 -44.75 22.19 -27.44
N ASN A 337 -44.23 23.32 -26.97
CA ASN A 337 -44.85 24.24 -26.01
C ASN A 337 -45.07 23.73 -24.58
N ARG A 338 -43.98 23.39 -23.88
CA ARG A 338 -43.97 23.43 -22.40
C ARG A 338 -42.74 24.16 -21.89
N ILE A 339 -42.93 25.07 -20.94
CA ILE A 339 -41.86 25.70 -20.17
C ILE A 339 -41.22 24.61 -19.30
N CYS A 340 -39.92 24.37 -19.45
CA CYS A 340 -39.19 23.40 -18.62
C CYS A 340 -39.16 23.86 -17.17
N THR A 341 -39.57 22.98 -16.26
CA THR A 341 -39.44 23.15 -14.82
C THR A 341 -38.11 22.55 -14.33
N PRO A 342 -37.57 22.96 -13.18
CA PRO A 342 -36.33 22.40 -12.63
C PRO A 342 -36.36 20.87 -12.42
N GLN A 343 -37.55 20.27 -12.29
CA GLN A 343 -37.71 18.81 -12.21
C GLN A 343 -37.45 18.10 -13.55
N ASP A 344 -37.62 18.76 -14.68
CA ASP A 344 -37.43 18.15 -16.01
C ASP A 344 -35.93 17.90 -16.33
N CYS A 345 -35.02 18.48 -15.54
CA CYS A 345 -33.57 18.31 -15.65
C CYS A 345 -33.01 17.24 -14.69
N CYS A 346 -33.84 16.62 -13.86
CA CYS A 346 -33.42 15.57 -12.95
C CYS A 346 -33.49 14.21 -13.65
N CYS A 347 -32.37 13.51 -13.77
CA CYS A 347 -32.39 12.10 -14.14
C CYS A 347 -33.26 11.31 -13.15
N PRO A 348 -34.03 10.30 -13.61
CA PRO A 348 -34.77 9.44 -12.70
C PRO A 348 -33.83 8.72 -11.73
N PRO A 349 -34.29 8.38 -10.51
CA PRO A 349 -33.48 7.67 -9.52
C PRO A 349 -32.97 6.33 -10.07
N ASP A 350 -31.72 6.01 -9.71
CA ASP A 350 -31.02 4.80 -10.15
C ASP A 350 -31.76 3.54 -9.65
N PRO A 351 -32.09 2.54 -10.52
CA PRO A 351 -32.68 1.28 -10.08
C PRO A 351 -31.73 0.43 -9.23
N CYS A 352 -30.46 0.82 -9.17
CA CYS A 352 -29.36 0.05 -8.58
C CYS A 352 -29.10 0.36 -7.09
N GLY A 353 -29.94 1.15 -6.42
CA GLY A 353 -29.84 1.37 -4.97
C GLY A 353 -28.56 2.07 -4.47
N CYS A 354 -27.78 2.68 -5.36
CA CYS A 354 -26.56 3.41 -4.99
C CYS A 354 -26.90 4.78 -4.40
N ARG A 355 -27.11 4.86 -3.07
CA ARG A 355 -27.20 6.14 -2.35
C ARG A 355 -25.82 6.76 -2.19
N ASN A 356 -25.34 7.42 -3.23
CA ASN A 356 -24.34 8.48 -3.09
C ASN A 356 -24.97 9.80 -3.48
N SER A 357 -24.98 10.72 -2.51
CA SER A 357 -25.52 12.08 -2.59
C SER A 357 -24.95 12.85 -3.78
N CYS A 358 -25.69 12.89 -4.88
CA CYS A 358 -25.52 13.89 -5.92
C CYS A 358 -25.75 15.26 -5.27
N GLY A 359 -24.75 16.13 -5.31
CA GLY A 359 -24.83 17.47 -4.73
C GLY A 359 -26.01 18.27 -5.26
N VAL A 360 -26.50 19.19 -4.44
CA VAL A 360 -27.55 20.16 -4.78
C VAL A 360 -27.16 20.90 -6.07
N CYS A 361 -27.92 20.69 -7.15
CA CYS A 361 -27.80 21.49 -8.37
C CYS A 361 -28.19 22.94 -8.06
N ARG A 362 -27.22 23.88 -8.08
CA ARG A 362 -27.53 25.31 -8.10
C ARG A 362 -27.74 25.74 -9.56
N PRO A 363 -28.86 26.41 -9.89
CA PRO A 363 -29.12 26.84 -11.25
C PRO A 363 -28.31 28.10 -11.53
N SER A 364 -27.25 27.98 -12.32
CA SER A 364 -26.67 29.12 -13.03
C SER A 364 -26.68 28.82 -14.52
N SER A 365 -27.48 29.64 -15.22
CA SER A 365 -27.66 29.77 -16.68
C SER A 365 -28.23 28.55 -17.43
N CYS A 366 -29.56 28.46 -17.47
CA CYS A 366 -30.26 27.99 -18.66
C CYS A 366 -30.06 29.03 -19.78
N CYS A 367 -29.39 28.67 -20.87
CA CYS A 367 -29.43 29.43 -22.12
C CYS A 367 -29.99 28.53 -23.21
N CYS A 368 -31.24 28.80 -23.56
CA CYS A 368 -31.88 28.31 -24.79
C CYS A 368 -31.52 29.27 -25.93
N GLY A 369 -31.08 28.76 -27.08
CA GLY A 369 -31.12 29.49 -28.36
C GLY A 369 -29.79 29.59 -29.11
N ASP A 370 -29.82 29.15 -30.37
CA ASP A 370 -28.75 29.26 -31.36
C ASP A 370 -28.64 30.69 -31.92
N THR A 371 -27.46 31.32 -31.86
CA THR A 371 -26.94 32.23 -32.90
C THR A 371 -25.47 32.58 -32.66
N CYS A 372 -24.77 32.80 -33.78
CA CYS A 372 -23.33 32.72 -34.00
C CYS A 372 -22.45 33.87 -33.44
N CYS A 373 -21.17 33.52 -33.27
CA CYS A 373 -19.94 34.32 -33.43
C CYS A 373 -19.64 35.50 -32.49
N GLY A 374 -18.43 35.49 -31.91
CA GLY A 374 -17.74 36.72 -31.50
C GLY A 374 -16.70 36.54 -30.40
N ARG A 375 -15.43 36.51 -30.82
CA ARG A 375 -14.18 36.63 -30.02
C ARG A 375 -14.34 37.36 -28.68
N TYR A 376 -13.74 36.82 -27.61
CA TYR A 376 -12.90 37.62 -26.70
C TYR A 376 -11.87 36.73 -25.98
N HIS A 377 -10.63 37.19 -25.99
CA HIS A 377 -9.45 36.55 -25.39
C HIS A 377 -9.20 37.04 -23.96
N LYS A 378 -8.64 36.12 -23.15
CA LYS A 378 -7.76 36.32 -21.96
C LYS A 378 -8.42 36.83 -20.66
N PRO A 379 -7.76 36.74 -19.48
CA PRO A 379 -6.54 36.01 -19.05
C PRO A 379 -6.76 35.18 -17.73
N PRO A 380 -5.71 34.54 -17.15
CA PRO A 380 -5.81 33.83 -15.87
C PRO A 380 -5.41 34.72 -14.67
N CYS A 381 -6.13 34.67 -13.55
CA CYS A 381 -5.72 35.07 -12.18
C CYS A 381 -6.73 34.45 -11.19
N ARG A 382 -6.33 33.67 -10.17
CA ARG A 382 -5.82 34.08 -8.85
C ARG A 382 -6.68 35.12 -8.10
N LEU A 383 -7.16 34.65 -6.94
CA LEU A 383 -7.27 35.26 -5.60
C LEU A 383 -7.48 36.78 -5.45
N ASN A 384 -8.30 37.08 -4.43
CA ASN A 384 -8.49 38.34 -3.69
C ASN A 384 -9.41 39.38 -4.36
N GLU A 385 -10.21 40.21 -3.70
CA GLU A 385 -10.37 40.77 -2.34
C GLU A 385 -11.86 41.23 -2.24
N GLY A 386 -12.55 41.50 -1.13
CA GLY A 386 -12.21 42.24 0.10
C GLY A 386 -13.30 43.30 0.34
N CYS A 387 -13.74 43.48 1.59
CA CYS A 387 -14.42 44.64 2.21
C CYS A 387 -15.06 44.17 3.54
N GLY A 388 -14.71 44.64 4.74
CA GLY A 388 -13.73 45.60 5.24
C GLY A 388 -13.35 45.18 6.68
N GLU A 389 -12.09 45.31 7.09
CA GLU A 389 -11.55 46.47 7.81
C GLU A 389 -12.32 46.84 9.08
N ASN A 390 -11.68 46.59 10.23
CA ASN A 390 -11.46 47.63 11.23
C ASN A 390 -10.05 47.47 11.79
N GLN A 391 -9.23 48.52 11.59
CA GLN A 391 -7.88 48.69 12.10
C GLN A 391 -7.91 49.30 13.52
N ASN A 392 -6.92 48.96 14.34
CA ASN A 392 -6.13 49.78 15.30
C ASN A 392 -6.84 50.98 15.99
N ASN A 393 -6.76 51.23 17.30
CA ASN A 393 -5.57 51.35 18.15
C ASN A 393 -6.02 51.75 19.62
N PRO A 394 -5.19 52.31 20.56
CA PRO A 394 -4.81 51.73 21.85
C PRO A 394 -5.36 52.46 23.12
N CYS A 395 -4.89 52.01 24.29
CA CYS A 395 -4.83 52.69 25.61
C CYS A 395 -6.05 52.71 26.56
N ASP A 396 -5.68 52.50 27.83
CA ASP A 396 -6.26 52.99 29.10
C ASP A 396 -7.66 52.55 29.58
N GLY A 397 -7.64 51.87 30.74
CA GLY A 397 -8.07 52.55 31.96
C GLY A 397 -9.40 52.10 32.58
N ARG A 398 -9.26 51.44 33.74
CA ARG A 398 -10.22 51.17 34.83
C ARG A 398 -11.02 49.88 34.75
#